data_AF-A0A1I8I5S2-F1
#
_entry.id   AF-A0A1I8I5S2-F1
#
_cell.length_a   1.000
_cell.length_b   1.000
_cell.length_c   1.000
_cell.angle_alpha   90.00
_cell.angle_beta   90.00
_cell.angle_gamma   90.00
#
_symmetry.space_group_name_H-M   'P 1'
#
loop_
_entity.id
_entity.type
_entity.pdbx_description
1 polymer ?
#
loop_
_entity_poly.entity_id
_entity_poly.type
_entity_poly.pdbx_seq_one_letter_code
_entity_poly.pdbx_strand_id
1 'polypeptide(L)'
;YFEIHAGSSERKWSSSRDSFFDYEALRSLKVSSEIQCTAAARSDSAVQLVVFNASSGLCAHFRCRLDLRHCRKCRNANKGAQRVWTAGSDCWTTVQHRVSGSVDFYRNWTQYQSEFGEGPDGNYWIGLNSLHALTASGPRKLRILMKAWNDSEHWAEYSSFSVGPESDNYRLSVSGFSSSAGIGDSLARSNGFQFTTKDADHDVQATYNCAERFVSAWWFSNCFDTNPNGEYKDSASAIGGAPNLGILWKYPFDREYSLKKFEMLIF
;
A
#
# COMPACT_ATOMS: atom_id res chain seq x y z
N TYR A 1 -24.94 2.13 9.56
CA TYR A 1 -24.08 3.30 9.71
C TYR A 1 -24.72 4.21 10.74
N PHE A 2 -24.05 4.45 11.87
CA PHE A 2 -24.47 5.45 12.86
C PHE A 2 -23.44 6.58 12.76
N GLU A 3 -23.89 7.76 12.33
CA GLU A 3 -23.08 8.98 12.33
C GLU A 3 -23.46 9.81 13.56
N ILE A 4 -22.47 10.26 14.32
CA ILE A 4 -22.69 11.20 15.43
C ILE A 4 -22.37 12.60 14.89
N HIS A 5 -23.38 13.47 14.82
CA HIS A 5 -23.24 14.87 14.38
C HIS A 5 -23.22 15.82 15.59
N ALA A 6 -22.18 16.65 15.66
CA ALA A 6 -22.15 17.91 16.42
C ALA A 6 -21.27 18.91 15.64
N GLY A 7 -21.41 20.21 15.93
CA GLY A 7 -21.19 21.36 15.04
C GLY A 7 -19.85 21.55 14.30
N SER A 8 -19.84 22.60 13.48
CA SER A 8 -19.04 22.89 12.26
C SER A 8 -17.50 23.01 12.33
N SER A 9 -16.80 22.24 13.15
CA SER A 9 -15.34 22.03 12.97
C SER A 9 -14.85 20.66 13.46
N GLU A 10 -15.79 19.76 13.78
CA GLU A 10 -15.48 18.53 14.47
C GLU A 10 -15.10 17.39 13.51
N ARG A 11 -14.03 16.66 13.85
CA ARG A 11 -13.63 15.43 13.14
C ARG A 11 -14.76 14.41 13.26
N LYS A 12 -15.37 14.02 12.14
CA LYS A 12 -16.42 12.99 12.10
C LYS A 12 -15.83 11.63 12.45
N TRP A 13 -16.54 10.88 13.28
CA TRP A 13 -16.17 9.51 13.65
C TRP A 13 -17.16 8.54 13.04
N SER A 14 -16.64 7.52 12.36
CA SER A 14 -17.44 6.47 11.74
C SER A 14 -17.13 5.12 12.38
N SER A 15 -18.17 4.33 12.67
CA SER A 15 -17.99 2.99 13.20
C SER A 15 -17.80 1.99 12.05
N SER A 16 -16.76 1.18 12.15
CA SER A 16 -16.46 0.11 11.21
C SER A 16 -15.92 -1.11 11.94
N ARG A 17 -15.66 -2.17 11.18
CA ARG A 17 -14.84 -3.30 11.59
C ARG A 17 -13.50 -3.15 10.89
N ASP A 18 -12.42 -3.18 11.65
CA ASP A 18 -11.07 -2.97 11.13
C ASP A 18 -10.07 -3.83 11.91
N SER A 19 -8.86 -3.95 11.35
CA SER A 19 -7.70 -4.55 12.00
C SER A 19 -6.84 -3.48 12.67
N PHE A 20 -6.04 -3.90 13.65
CA PHE A 20 -5.08 -3.03 14.34
C PHE A 20 -3.68 -3.04 13.73
N PHE A 21 -3.43 -3.79 12.64
CA PHE A 21 -2.07 -3.97 12.11
C PHE A 21 -1.36 -2.67 11.68
N ASP A 22 -2.14 -1.69 11.21
CA ASP A 22 -1.62 -0.39 10.77
C ASP A 22 -1.65 0.67 11.90
N TYR A 23 -2.02 0.27 13.12
CA TYR A 23 -2.20 1.14 14.27
C TYR A 23 -1.31 0.73 15.45
N GLU A 24 -0.97 1.70 16.30
CA GLU A 24 -0.31 1.47 17.59
C GLU A 24 -1.05 2.17 18.71
N ALA A 25 -0.99 1.58 19.91
CA ALA A 25 -1.66 2.12 21.09
C ALA A 25 -0.99 3.43 21.51
N LEU A 26 -1.80 4.48 21.67
CA LEU A 26 -1.33 5.80 22.12
C LEU A 26 -1.56 5.97 23.62
N ARG A 27 -2.77 5.66 24.09
CA ARG A 27 -3.15 5.74 25.51
C ARG A 27 -4.46 5.00 25.76
N SER A 28 -4.80 4.83 27.03
CA SER A 28 -6.11 4.32 27.45
C SER A 28 -6.67 5.15 28.60
N LEU A 29 -8.00 5.29 28.64
CA LEU A 29 -8.72 5.97 29.72
C LEU A 29 -9.98 5.19 30.11
N LYS A 30 -10.52 5.52 31.29
CA LYS A 30 -11.80 4.98 31.77
C LYS A 30 -12.93 5.94 31.39
N VAL A 31 -13.95 5.41 30.72
CA VAL A 31 -15.17 6.14 30.31
C VAL A 31 -16.38 5.26 30.48
N SER A 32 -17.58 5.86 30.52
CA SER A 32 -18.83 5.10 30.69
C SER A 32 -19.50 4.70 29.38
N SER A 33 -19.08 5.24 28.23
CA SER A 33 -19.70 4.94 26.93
C SER A 33 -18.79 5.18 25.73
N GLU A 34 -19.18 4.65 24.57
CA GLU A 34 -18.50 4.89 23.29
C GLU A 34 -18.57 6.37 22.85
N ILE A 35 -19.64 7.08 23.22
CA ILE A 35 -19.79 8.52 22.98
C ILE A 35 -18.72 9.28 23.74
N GLN A 36 -18.50 8.95 25.01
CA GLN A 36 -17.42 9.56 25.79
C GLN A 36 -16.04 9.18 25.26
N CYS A 37 -15.86 7.94 24.79
CA CYS A 37 -14.60 7.49 24.19
C CYS A 37 -14.22 8.31 22.94
N THR A 38 -15.16 8.45 22.00
CA THR A 38 -14.95 9.26 20.79
C THR A 38 -14.82 10.76 21.10
N ALA A 39 -15.58 11.28 22.08
CA ALA A 39 -15.43 12.65 22.55
C ALA A 39 -14.04 12.93 23.14
N ALA A 40 -13.47 12.00 23.90
CA ALA A 40 -12.14 12.13 24.48
C ALA A 40 -11.00 12.12 23.43
N ALA A 41 -11.25 11.56 22.25
CA ALA A 41 -10.30 11.58 21.13
C ALA A 41 -10.46 12.82 20.22
N ARG A 42 -11.55 13.58 20.37
CA ARG A 42 -11.99 14.58 19.41
C ARG A 42 -10.97 15.68 19.14
N SER A 43 -10.28 16.16 20.17
CA SER A 43 -9.30 17.27 20.06
C SER A 43 -7.89 16.82 19.67
N ASP A 44 -7.61 15.52 19.65
CA ASP A 44 -6.26 15.01 19.45
C ASP A 44 -6.06 14.53 18.00
N SER A 45 -5.25 15.26 17.23
CA SER A 45 -4.89 14.91 15.84
C SER A 45 -4.11 13.62 15.69
N ALA A 46 -3.43 13.16 16.73
CA ALA A 46 -2.73 11.89 16.69
C ALA A 46 -3.70 10.70 16.76
N VAL A 47 -4.87 10.85 17.39
CA VAL A 47 -5.83 9.74 17.50
C VAL A 47 -6.57 9.57 16.18
N GLN A 48 -6.40 8.40 15.56
CA GLN A 48 -7.00 8.03 14.28
C GLN A 48 -8.04 6.93 14.45
N LEU A 49 -7.96 6.16 15.53
CA LEU A 49 -8.87 5.07 15.86
C LEU A 49 -9.10 5.00 17.37
N VAL A 50 -10.34 4.69 17.77
CA VAL A 50 -10.66 4.35 19.16
C VAL A 50 -11.43 3.04 19.27
N VAL A 51 -11.23 2.36 20.40
CA VAL A 51 -11.91 1.12 20.77
C VAL A 51 -12.49 1.28 22.17
N PHE A 52 -13.78 1.03 22.31
CA PHE A 52 -14.44 1.01 23.61
C PHE A 52 -14.85 -0.41 23.99
N ASN A 53 -14.49 -0.82 25.22
CA ASN A 53 -14.93 -2.08 25.80
C ASN A 53 -15.97 -1.79 26.89
N ALA A 54 -17.23 -2.14 26.62
CA ALA A 54 -18.35 -1.88 27.53
C ALA A 54 -18.23 -2.64 28.86
N SER A 55 -17.64 -3.84 28.87
CA SER A 55 -17.50 -4.66 30.08
C SER A 55 -16.46 -4.10 31.04
N SER A 56 -15.39 -3.48 30.52
CA SER A 56 -14.32 -2.93 31.36
C SER A 56 -14.35 -1.41 31.50
N GLY A 57 -15.20 -0.72 30.74
CA GLY A 57 -15.20 0.75 30.62
C GLY A 57 -13.90 1.31 30.05
N LEU A 58 -13.08 0.48 29.41
CA LEU A 58 -11.80 0.90 28.85
C LEU A 58 -12.01 1.50 27.46
N CYS A 59 -11.51 2.72 27.27
CA CYS A 59 -11.39 3.37 25.98
C CYS A 59 -9.91 3.44 25.60
N ALA A 60 -9.53 2.75 24.52
CA ALA A 60 -8.19 2.73 23.98
C ALA A 60 -8.12 3.62 22.74
N HIS A 61 -7.11 4.50 22.71
CA HIS A 61 -6.83 5.39 21.60
C HIS A 61 -5.61 4.90 20.84
N PHE A 62 -5.70 4.95 19.51
CA PHE A 62 -4.68 4.48 18.62
C PHE A 62 -4.29 5.56 17.62
N ARG A 63 -3.01 5.60 17.29
CA ARG A 63 -2.46 6.39 16.18
C ARG A 63 -1.96 5.45 15.09
N CYS A 64 -1.72 6.00 13.91
CA CYS A 64 -1.09 5.25 12.84
C CYS A 64 0.36 4.92 13.18
N ARG A 65 0.80 3.73 12.77
CA ARG A 65 2.22 3.35 12.82
C ARG A 65 3.02 4.19 11.83
N LEU A 66 4.35 4.16 12.00
CA LEU A 66 5.30 4.80 11.08
C LEU A 66 5.09 6.32 10.94
N ASP A 67 4.51 6.95 11.96
CA ASP A 67 4.10 8.36 11.97
C ASP A 67 3.29 8.79 10.74
N LEU A 68 2.60 7.83 10.11
CA LEU A 68 1.81 8.06 8.91
C LEU A 68 0.57 8.89 9.22
N ARG A 69 0.19 9.73 8.26
CA ARG A 69 -1.12 10.42 8.29
C ARG A 69 -2.14 9.56 7.58
N HIS A 70 -3.24 9.19 8.26
CA HIS A 70 -4.30 8.30 7.77
C HIS A 70 -3.79 6.91 7.34
N CYS A 71 -4.07 5.87 8.11
CA CYS A 71 -3.61 4.50 7.85
C CYS A 71 -4.75 3.51 7.59
N ARG A 72 -6.00 3.97 7.67
CA ARG A 72 -7.18 3.15 7.38
C ARG A 72 -7.15 2.65 5.94
N LYS A 73 -7.38 1.35 5.75
CA LYS A 73 -7.46 0.71 4.43
C LYS A 73 -8.91 0.36 4.08
N CYS A 74 -9.28 0.42 2.81
CA CYS A 74 -10.62 0.13 2.30
C CYS A 74 -10.90 -1.38 2.22
N ARG A 75 -10.55 -2.15 3.26
CA ARG A 75 -10.68 -3.61 3.25
C ARG A 75 -11.84 -4.08 4.12
N ASN A 76 -12.62 -5.04 3.64
CA ASN A 76 -13.66 -5.70 4.42
C ASN A 76 -13.00 -6.60 5.46
N ALA A 77 -12.93 -6.14 6.72
CA ALA A 77 -12.36 -6.91 7.81
C ALA A 77 -13.32 -8.06 8.21
N ASN A 78 -13.36 -9.12 7.41
CA ASN A 78 -14.18 -10.31 7.67
C ASN A 78 -13.49 -11.34 8.59
N LYS A 79 -12.21 -11.12 8.97
CA LYS A 79 -11.49 -12.01 9.89
C LYS A 79 -10.96 -11.23 11.09
N GLY A 80 -11.54 -11.47 12.27
CA GLY A 80 -11.05 -10.96 13.56
C GLY A 80 -11.38 -9.50 13.91
N ALA A 81 -12.22 -8.84 13.12
CA ALA A 81 -12.41 -7.40 13.22
C ALA A 81 -13.24 -6.98 14.44
N GLN A 82 -12.59 -6.25 15.35
CA GLN A 82 -13.26 -5.59 16.46
C GLN A 82 -14.07 -4.40 15.94
N ARG A 83 -15.16 -4.06 16.62
CA ARG A 83 -15.84 -2.79 16.35
C ARG A 83 -14.93 -1.66 16.77
N VAL A 84 -14.61 -0.79 15.83
CA VAL A 84 -13.77 0.38 16.03
C VAL A 84 -14.52 1.63 15.62
N TRP A 85 -14.00 2.78 16.04
CA TRP A 85 -14.41 4.09 15.55
C TRP A 85 -13.19 4.78 14.95
N THR A 86 -13.29 5.20 13.69
CA THR A 86 -12.18 5.85 12.96
C THR A 86 -12.51 7.30 12.65
N ALA A 87 -11.48 8.15 12.66
CA ALA A 87 -11.60 9.55 12.28
C ALA A 87 -11.69 9.66 10.75
N GLY A 88 -12.82 10.17 10.24
CA GLY A 88 -13.11 10.27 8.81
C GLY A 88 -13.74 9.00 8.21
N SER A 89 -14.05 9.09 6.92
CA SER A 89 -14.62 8.01 6.10
C SER A 89 -13.72 7.58 4.95
N ASP A 90 -12.69 8.37 4.64
CA ASP A 90 -11.75 8.06 3.59
C ASP A 90 -10.81 6.91 4.01
N CYS A 91 -10.28 6.20 3.03
CA CYS A 91 -9.37 5.08 3.26
C CYS A 91 -8.47 4.88 2.05
N TRP A 92 -7.37 4.17 2.28
CA TRP A 92 -6.45 3.76 1.24
C TRP A 92 -6.91 2.45 0.59
N THR A 93 -6.98 2.42 -0.73
CA THR A 93 -7.27 1.21 -1.51
C THR A 93 -5.97 0.48 -1.82
N THR A 94 -5.85 -0.77 -1.37
CA THR A 94 -4.74 -1.65 -1.76
C THR A 94 -4.88 -2.02 -3.23
N VAL A 95 -3.84 -1.76 -4.01
CA VAL A 95 -3.82 -2.03 -5.46
C VAL A 95 -2.81 -3.10 -5.85
N GLN A 96 -1.81 -3.32 -5.01
CA GLN A 96 -0.84 -4.40 -5.11
C GLN A 96 -0.43 -4.82 -3.70
N HIS A 97 -0.25 -6.12 -3.47
CA HIS A 97 0.28 -6.63 -2.21
C HIS A 97 1.05 -7.92 -2.41
N ARG A 98 2.22 -8.02 -1.78
CA ARG A 98 3.08 -9.21 -1.75
C ARG A 98 3.36 -9.59 -0.30
N VAL A 99 3.04 -10.83 0.07
CA VAL A 99 3.22 -11.35 1.45
C VAL A 99 3.75 -12.78 1.52
N SER A 100 3.73 -13.52 0.42
CA SER A 100 4.22 -14.89 0.32
C SER A 100 4.41 -15.27 -1.16
N GLY A 101 4.94 -16.47 -1.40
CA GLY A 101 5.05 -17.05 -2.75
C GLY A 101 3.82 -17.81 -3.24
N SER A 102 2.63 -17.61 -2.65
CA SER A 102 1.43 -18.41 -3.01
C SER A 102 0.79 -18.04 -4.34
N VAL A 103 1.10 -16.86 -4.89
CA VAL A 103 0.57 -16.37 -6.17
C VAL A 103 1.73 -16.03 -7.09
N ASP A 104 1.69 -16.58 -8.31
CA ASP A 104 2.62 -16.23 -9.38
C ASP A 104 2.28 -14.84 -9.97
N PHE A 105 3.26 -13.95 -10.00
CA PHE A 105 3.20 -12.60 -10.60
C PHE A 105 3.87 -12.54 -11.99
N TYR A 106 4.49 -13.62 -12.48
CA TYR A 106 5.04 -13.67 -13.83
C TYR A 106 3.96 -13.96 -14.88
N ARG A 107 3.03 -13.03 -14.98
CA ARG A 107 1.80 -13.11 -15.78
C ARG A 107 1.95 -12.39 -17.12
N ASN A 108 1.05 -12.71 -18.03
CA ASN A 108 0.98 -12.11 -19.37
C ASN A 108 0.20 -10.77 -19.36
N TRP A 109 0.17 -10.05 -20.49
CA TRP A 109 -0.47 -8.74 -20.63
C TRP A 109 -1.93 -8.78 -20.19
N THR A 110 -2.72 -9.67 -20.80
CA THR A 110 -4.16 -9.81 -20.53
C THR A 110 -4.46 -10.11 -19.07
N GLN A 111 -3.61 -10.89 -18.40
CA GLN A 111 -3.74 -11.17 -16.97
C GLN A 111 -3.45 -9.93 -16.11
N TYR A 112 -2.48 -9.09 -16.49
CA TYR A 112 -2.19 -7.83 -15.78
C TYR A 112 -3.25 -6.75 -15.98
N GLN A 113 -4.03 -6.82 -17.07
CA GLN A 113 -5.16 -5.91 -17.29
C GLN A 113 -6.28 -6.08 -16.26
N SER A 114 -6.47 -7.31 -15.76
CA SER A 114 -7.54 -7.68 -14.83
C SER A 114 -7.01 -7.97 -13.44
N GLU A 115 -7.91 -8.03 -12.47
CA GLU A 115 -7.59 -8.42 -11.09
C GLU A 115 -7.07 -9.87 -11.02
N PHE A 116 -6.07 -10.12 -10.18
CA PHE A 116 -5.67 -11.47 -9.80
C PHE A 116 -5.13 -11.57 -8.36
N GLY A 117 -5.10 -12.80 -7.84
CA GLY A 117 -4.55 -13.12 -6.53
C GLY A 117 -5.61 -13.51 -5.51
N GLU A 118 -5.31 -13.27 -4.24
CA GLU A 118 -6.06 -13.75 -3.06
C GLU A 118 -6.87 -12.62 -2.40
N GLY A 119 -6.98 -11.47 -3.08
CA GLY A 119 -7.60 -10.25 -2.56
C GLY A 119 -6.66 -9.40 -1.69
N PRO A 120 -7.07 -8.18 -1.32
CA PRO A 120 -6.22 -7.17 -0.68
C PRO A 120 -5.45 -7.62 0.57
N ASP A 121 -5.95 -8.60 1.33
CA ASP A 121 -5.29 -9.12 2.54
C ASP A 121 -4.21 -10.19 2.25
N GLY A 122 -4.22 -10.79 1.06
CA GLY A 122 -3.23 -11.75 0.58
C GLY A 122 -2.34 -11.18 -0.52
N ASN A 123 -1.80 -12.04 -1.38
CA ASN A 123 -1.09 -11.56 -2.57
C ASN A 123 -2.08 -11.05 -3.62
N TYR A 124 -1.93 -9.82 -4.09
CA TYR A 124 -2.97 -9.14 -4.85
C TYR A 124 -2.45 -8.20 -5.92
N TRP A 125 -3.18 -8.11 -7.02
CA TRP A 125 -3.07 -7.08 -8.04
C TRP A 125 -4.47 -6.68 -8.51
N ILE A 126 -4.78 -5.38 -8.50
CA ILE A 126 -6.12 -4.87 -8.84
C ILE A 126 -6.45 -4.86 -10.34
N GLY A 127 -5.44 -4.99 -11.20
CA GLY A 127 -5.58 -4.85 -12.66
C GLY A 127 -5.26 -3.44 -13.17
N LEU A 128 -4.59 -3.35 -14.33
CA LEU A 128 -4.25 -2.09 -14.99
C LEU A 128 -5.50 -1.28 -15.38
N ASN A 129 -6.58 -1.97 -15.78
CA ASN A 129 -7.86 -1.31 -16.09
C ASN A 129 -8.43 -0.58 -14.88
N SER A 130 -8.39 -1.22 -13.70
CA SER A 130 -8.84 -0.62 -12.45
C SER A 130 -7.94 0.53 -12.00
N LEU A 131 -6.61 0.37 -12.12
CA LEU A 131 -5.65 1.43 -11.82
C LEU A 131 -5.87 2.69 -12.67
N HIS A 132 -6.07 2.51 -13.98
CA HIS A 132 -6.41 3.61 -14.88
C HIS A 132 -7.72 4.27 -14.45
N ALA A 133 -8.79 3.49 -14.26
CA ALA A 133 -10.10 4.02 -13.87
C ALA A 133 -10.05 4.83 -12.56
N LEU A 134 -9.31 4.36 -11.55
CA LEU A 134 -9.13 5.06 -10.26
C LEU A 134 -8.39 6.40 -10.39
N THR A 135 -7.57 6.56 -11.42
CA THR A 135 -6.71 7.73 -11.64
C THR A 135 -7.15 8.59 -12.82
N ALA A 136 -8.20 8.19 -13.56
CA ALA A 136 -8.70 8.87 -14.75
C ALA A 136 -9.31 10.26 -14.45
N SER A 137 -9.93 10.44 -13.28
CA SER A 137 -10.48 11.73 -12.86
C SER A 137 -9.43 12.69 -12.28
N GLY A 138 -8.19 12.23 -12.14
CA GLY A 138 -7.08 13.01 -11.63
C GLY A 138 -6.07 12.13 -10.89
N PRO A 139 -4.82 12.63 -10.75
CA PRO A 139 -3.79 11.92 -10.01
C PRO A 139 -4.21 11.71 -8.56
N ARG A 140 -3.80 10.57 -8.01
CA ARG A 140 -4.07 10.14 -6.64
C ARG A 140 -2.81 10.15 -5.81
N LYS A 141 -2.94 10.09 -4.48
CA LYS A 141 -1.76 9.84 -3.64
C LYS A 141 -1.41 8.37 -3.71
N LEU A 142 -0.12 8.07 -3.75
CA LEU A 142 0.40 6.72 -3.66
C LEU A 142 1.17 6.58 -2.35
N ARG A 143 0.91 5.50 -1.63
CA ARG A 143 1.75 5.02 -0.52
C ARG A 143 2.24 3.62 -0.83
N ILE A 144 3.50 3.39 -0.54
CA ILE A 144 4.13 2.07 -0.60
C ILE A 144 4.53 1.70 0.82
N LEU A 145 4.09 0.54 1.31
CA LEU A 145 4.52 -0.03 2.58
C LEU A 145 5.43 -1.22 2.31
N MET A 146 6.53 -1.31 3.04
CA MET A 146 7.57 -2.32 2.86
C MET A 146 7.94 -2.94 4.20
N LYS A 147 8.19 -4.25 4.20
CA LYS A 147 8.74 -4.96 5.36
C LYS A 147 9.96 -5.75 4.95
N ALA A 148 11.05 -5.58 5.69
CA ALA A 148 12.26 -6.36 5.54
C ALA A 148 12.21 -7.66 6.36
N TRP A 149 13.17 -8.55 6.14
CA TRP A 149 13.28 -9.83 6.85
C TRP A 149 13.68 -9.72 8.31
N ASN A 150 14.35 -8.63 8.70
CA ASN A 150 14.58 -8.26 10.10
C ASN A 150 13.35 -7.60 10.76
N ASP A 151 12.19 -7.69 10.09
CA ASP A 151 10.92 -7.10 10.47
C ASP A 151 10.87 -5.57 10.57
N SER A 152 11.93 -4.86 10.16
CA SER A 152 11.88 -3.41 9.99
C SER A 152 10.87 -3.03 8.90
N GLU A 153 10.13 -1.97 9.16
CA GLU A 153 9.08 -1.46 8.30
C GLU A 153 9.46 -0.11 7.74
N HIS A 154 9.12 0.11 6.48
CA HIS A 154 9.52 1.28 5.72
C HIS A 154 8.37 1.71 4.82
N TRP A 155 8.41 2.95 4.35
CA TRP A 155 7.38 3.46 3.46
C TRP A 155 7.92 4.46 2.46
N ALA A 156 7.19 4.66 1.37
CA ALA A 156 7.40 5.77 0.43
C ALA A 156 6.04 6.39 0.10
N GLU A 157 5.99 7.72 -0.06
CA GLU A 157 4.77 8.42 -0.44
C GLU A 157 5.02 9.35 -1.62
N TYR A 158 4.01 9.44 -2.50
CA TYR A 158 3.98 10.32 -3.66
C TYR A 158 2.67 11.10 -3.65
N SER A 159 2.77 12.41 -3.86
CA SER A 159 1.58 13.27 -3.91
C SER A 159 0.74 13.08 -5.17
N SER A 160 1.33 12.53 -6.23
CA SER A 160 0.68 12.35 -7.54
C SER A 160 1.09 11.03 -8.16
N PHE A 161 0.11 10.19 -8.45
CA PHE A 161 0.21 8.92 -9.16
C PHE A 161 -0.97 8.76 -10.11
N SER A 162 -0.70 8.43 -11.37
CA SER A 162 -1.72 8.08 -12.35
C SER A 162 -1.21 7.09 -13.37
N VAL A 163 -2.14 6.33 -13.94
CA VAL A 163 -1.88 5.33 -14.97
C VAL A 163 -2.65 5.71 -16.23
N GLY A 164 -1.95 5.78 -17.36
CA GLY A 164 -2.52 6.11 -18.66
C GLY A 164 -3.54 5.05 -19.16
N PRO A 165 -4.28 5.35 -20.23
CA PRO A 165 -5.15 4.37 -20.86
C PRO A 165 -4.34 3.23 -21.51
N GLU A 166 -5.01 2.15 -21.89
CA GLU A 166 -4.40 1.05 -22.65
C GLU A 166 -3.78 1.52 -23.97
N SER A 167 -4.38 2.53 -24.63
CA SER A 167 -3.83 3.11 -25.87
C SER A 167 -2.48 3.81 -25.71
N ASP A 168 -2.05 4.08 -24.47
CA ASP A 168 -0.69 4.50 -24.12
C ASP A 168 0.01 3.45 -23.24
N ASN A 169 -0.34 2.17 -23.41
CA ASN A 169 0.23 1.02 -22.72
C ASN A 169 0.30 1.22 -21.20
N TYR A 170 -0.72 1.85 -20.63
CA TYR A 170 -0.83 2.15 -19.20
C TYR A 170 0.37 2.93 -18.64
N ARG A 171 0.92 3.88 -19.39
CA ARG A 171 2.08 4.70 -18.95
C ARG A 171 1.93 5.23 -17.53
N LEU A 172 2.98 5.06 -16.73
CA LEU A 172 3.04 5.60 -15.37
C LEU A 172 3.34 7.09 -15.39
N SER A 173 2.59 7.86 -14.61
CA SER A 173 2.99 9.21 -14.19
C SER A 173 3.04 9.26 -12.67
N VAL A 174 4.20 9.57 -12.12
CA VAL A 174 4.41 9.62 -10.66
C VAL A 174 5.33 10.79 -10.28
N SER A 175 4.94 11.55 -9.27
CA SER A 175 5.72 12.71 -8.81
C SER A 175 5.40 13.12 -7.37
N GLY A 176 6.22 14.03 -6.84
CA GLY A 176 6.10 14.56 -5.49
C GLY A 176 6.40 13.51 -4.42
N PHE A 177 7.49 12.77 -4.61
CA PHE A 177 8.06 11.89 -3.60
C PHE A 177 8.35 12.64 -2.29
N SER A 178 7.96 12.07 -1.16
CA SER A 178 8.29 12.58 0.16
C SER A 178 9.58 11.94 0.69
N SER A 179 10.59 12.76 0.99
CA SER A 179 11.83 12.31 1.62
C SER A 179 11.71 12.01 3.11
N SER A 180 10.54 12.24 3.73
CA SER A 180 10.33 12.10 5.18
C SER A 180 10.59 10.68 5.71
N ALA A 181 10.49 9.67 4.85
CA ALA A 181 10.71 8.27 5.21
C ALA A 181 12.18 7.83 5.14
N GLY A 182 13.08 8.65 4.58
CA GLY A 182 14.51 8.33 4.47
C GLY A 182 14.87 7.15 3.56
N ILE A 183 13.93 6.60 2.78
CA ILE A 183 14.12 5.38 1.98
C ILE A 183 14.63 5.64 0.55
N GLY A 184 14.72 6.90 0.11
CA GLY A 184 15.09 7.23 -1.28
C GLY A 184 14.01 6.87 -2.32
N ASP A 185 14.08 7.52 -3.48
CA ASP A 185 13.08 7.37 -4.54
C ASP A 185 13.50 6.31 -5.57
N SER A 186 13.07 5.06 -5.37
CA SER A 186 13.34 3.97 -6.33
C SER A 186 12.28 3.87 -7.44
N LEU A 187 11.17 4.61 -7.34
CA LEU A 187 10.08 4.58 -8.32
C LEU A 187 10.26 5.65 -9.41
N ALA A 188 11.00 6.72 -9.14
CA ALA A 188 11.29 7.80 -10.09
C ALA A 188 11.77 7.29 -11.46
N ARG A 189 12.58 6.22 -11.48
CA ARG A 189 13.08 5.61 -12.71
C ARG A 189 11.98 4.98 -13.58
N SER A 190 10.82 4.66 -13.00
CA SER A 190 9.66 4.11 -13.70
C SER A 190 8.76 5.22 -14.28
N ASN A 191 8.94 6.48 -13.85
CA ASN A 191 8.10 7.58 -14.27
C ASN A 191 8.19 7.82 -15.78
N GLY A 192 7.04 7.96 -16.42
CA GLY A 192 6.93 8.19 -17.86
C GLY A 192 7.11 6.95 -18.72
N PHE A 193 7.35 5.77 -18.14
CA PHE A 193 7.51 4.53 -18.91
C PHE A 193 6.19 3.76 -19.02
N GLN A 194 6.09 2.96 -20.10
CA GLN A 194 4.95 2.10 -20.40
C GLN A 194 5.07 0.78 -19.64
N PHE A 195 3.93 0.12 -19.41
CA PHE A 195 3.93 -1.17 -18.73
C PHE A 195 4.41 -2.26 -19.68
N THR A 196 5.22 -3.19 -19.17
CA THR A 196 5.82 -4.28 -19.95
C THR A 196 5.58 -5.61 -19.25
N THR A 197 5.17 -6.63 -20.01
CA THR A 197 5.03 -8.03 -19.59
C THR A 197 5.87 -8.93 -20.51
N LYS A 198 5.95 -10.22 -20.17
CA LYS A 198 6.71 -11.21 -20.97
C LYS A 198 6.28 -11.31 -22.44
N ASP A 199 5.03 -10.97 -22.73
CA ASP A 199 4.40 -11.06 -24.04
C ASP A 199 4.06 -9.70 -24.67
N ALA A 200 4.40 -8.59 -24.00
CA ALA A 200 4.19 -7.23 -24.49
C ALA A 200 5.35 -6.33 -24.04
N ASP A 201 6.32 -6.15 -24.93
CA ASP A 201 7.55 -5.39 -24.68
C ASP A 201 7.37 -3.91 -25.06
N HIS A 202 7.27 -3.07 -24.04
CA HIS A 202 7.17 -1.61 -24.17
C HIS A 202 8.27 -0.88 -23.38
N ASP A 203 9.33 -1.60 -22.98
CA ASP A 203 10.43 -1.00 -22.27
C ASP A 203 11.42 -0.35 -23.25
N VAL A 204 12.47 0.32 -22.73
CA VAL A 204 13.45 1.00 -23.59
C VAL A 204 14.75 0.23 -23.72
N GLN A 205 14.79 -1.05 -23.32
CA GLN A 205 15.93 -1.90 -23.53
C GLN A 205 15.96 -2.41 -24.98
N ALA A 206 17.12 -2.27 -25.63
CA ALA A 206 17.23 -2.50 -27.07
C ALA A 206 17.47 -3.97 -27.46
N THR A 207 17.88 -4.82 -26.51
CA THR A 207 18.41 -6.17 -26.82
C THR A 207 17.65 -7.31 -26.19
N TYR A 208 16.81 -7.05 -25.20
CA TYR A 208 15.99 -8.07 -24.52
C TYR A 208 14.83 -7.40 -23.79
N ASN A 209 13.76 -8.15 -23.56
CA ASN A 209 12.63 -7.73 -22.75
C ASN A 209 12.98 -7.80 -21.25
N CYS A 210 12.86 -6.68 -20.52
CA CYS A 210 13.11 -6.62 -19.09
C CYS A 210 12.19 -7.56 -18.29
N ALA A 211 10.93 -7.71 -18.70
CA ALA A 211 9.96 -8.61 -18.05
C ALA A 211 10.41 -10.06 -18.11
N GLU A 212 10.94 -10.51 -19.26
CA GLU A 212 11.44 -11.88 -19.42
C GLU A 212 12.73 -12.09 -18.63
N ARG A 213 13.68 -11.16 -18.72
CA ARG A 213 14.98 -11.28 -18.05
C ARG A 213 14.87 -11.31 -16.53
N PHE A 214 13.95 -10.54 -15.97
CA PHE A 214 13.81 -10.37 -14.52
C PHE A 214 12.53 -11.01 -13.96
N VAL A 215 11.86 -11.85 -14.76
CA VAL A 215 10.71 -12.68 -14.37
C VAL A 215 9.66 -11.86 -13.61
N SER A 216 9.18 -10.80 -14.28
CA SER A 216 8.32 -9.79 -13.66
C SER A 216 7.46 -9.06 -14.70
N ALA A 217 6.68 -8.08 -14.26
CA ALA A 217 6.03 -7.09 -15.11
C ALA A 217 5.97 -5.75 -14.38
N TRP A 218 6.33 -4.67 -15.08
CA TRP A 218 6.40 -3.35 -14.47
C TRP A 218 6.45 -2.25 -15.54
N TRP A 219 6.44 -1.01 -15.09
CA TRP A 219 6.82 0.16 -15.89
C TRP A 219 8.35 0.22 -16.04
N PHE A 220 8.89 -0.65 -16.89
CA PHE A 220 10.33 -0.79 -17.06
C PHE A 220 10.89 0.35 -17.91
N SER A 221 12.04 0.88 -17.46
CA SER A 221 12.93 1.70 -18.26
C SER A 221 13.98 0.80 -18.92
N ASN A 222 15.20 0.81 -18.41
CA ASN A 222 16.26 -0.13 -18.75
C ASN A 222 17.07 -0.50 -17.49
N CYS A 223 16.61 -1.42 -16.65
CA CYS A 223 15.24 -1.92 -16.57
C CYS A 223 14.47 -1.26 -15.42
N PHE A 224 15.04 -1.19 -14.21
CA PHE A 224 14.34 -0.64 -13.05
C PHE A 224 15.28 -0.29 -11.89
N ASP A 225 14.77 0.48 -10.95
CA ASP A 225 15.33 0.60 -9.59
C ASP A 225 14.36 0.02 -8.52
N THR A 226 13.14 -0.38 -8.91
CA THR A 226 12.21 -1.15 -8.09
C THR A 226 11.55 -2.26 -8.92
N ASN A 227 11.35 -3.43 -8.32
CA ASN A 227 10.73 -4.58 -8.98
C ASN A 227 9.72 -5.25 -8.05
N PRO A 228 8.57 -4.63 -7.75
CA PRO A 228 7.67 -5.14 -6.72
C PRO A 228 6.86 -6.36 -7.17
N ASN A 229 6.84 -6.64 -8.48
CA ASN A 229 6.15 -7.78 -9.09
C ASN A 229 7.09 -8.96 -9.41
N GLY A 230 8.36 -8.89 -9.02
CA GLY A 230 9.29 -10.00 -9.17
C GLY A 230 8.89 -11.23 -8.36
N GLU A 231 9.61 -12.32 -8.61
CA GLU A 231 9.46 -13.58 -7.87
C GLU A 231 9.54 -13.37 -6.36
N TYR A 232 8.67 -14.02 -5.58
CA TYR A 232 8.77 -13.95 -4.12
C TYR A 232 9.92 -14.85 -3.64
N LYS A 233 10.87 -14.30 -2.89
CA LYS A 233 11.96 -15.05 -2.25
C LYS A 233 11.67 -15.26 -0.78
N ASP A 234 11.99 -16.44 -0.25
CA ASP A 234 11.97 -16.69 1.20
C ASP A 234 13.20 -16.10 1.90
N SER A 235 13.25 -16.13 3.23
CA SER A 235 14.36 -15.54 3.98
C SER A 235 15.72 -16.11 3.60
N ALA A 236 15.78 -17.38 3.19
CA ALA A 236 17.01 -18.08 2.85
C ALA A 236 17.60 -17.60 1.52
N SER A 237 16.74 -17.18 0.57
CA SER A 237 17.13 -16.74 -0.77
C SER A 237 17.02 -15.23 -0.99
N ALA A 238 16.47 -14.49 -0.03
CA ALA A 238 16.20 -13.06 -0.14
C ALA A 238 17.40 -12.15 0.16
N ILE A 239 18.49 -12.66 0.76
CA ILE A 239 19.63 -11.86 1.22
C ILE A 239 20.90 -12.35 0.53
N GLY A 240 21.60 -11.46 -0.19
CA GLY A 240 22.86 -11.80 -0.87
C GLY A 240 22.68 -12.75 -2.06
N GLY A 241 21.47 -12.78 -2.63
CA GLY A 241 21.16 -13.52 -3.85
C GLY A 241 21.67 -12.79 -5.10
N ALA A 242 21.43 -13.39 -6.27
CA ALA A 242 21.77 -12.73 -7.53
C ALA A 242 21.03 -11.38 -7.65
N PRO A 243 21.73 -10.30 -8.06
CA PRO A 243 21.14 -8.97 -8.09
C PRO A 243 20.00 -8.88 -9.10
N ASN A 244 19.05 -7.99 -8.82
CA ASN A 244 17.88 -7.67 -9.65
C ASN A 244 16.81 -8.78 -9.71
N LEU A 245 16.88 -9.79 -8.84
CA LEU A 245 15.83 -10.79 -8.67
C LEU A 245 15.09 -10.57 -7.36
N GLY A 246 13.78 -10.83 -7.38
CA GLY A 246 12.95 -10.71 -6.20
C GLY A 246 12.08 -9.46 -6.17
N ILE A 247 11.54 -9.16 -4.99
CA ILE A 247 10.74 -7.97 -4.71
C ILE A 247 11.67 -6.85 -4.25
N LEU A 248 11.97 -5.91 -5.13
CA LEU A 248 13.09 -4.99 -4.93
C LEU A 248 12.68 -3.53 -4.72
N TRP A 249 13.45 -2.86 -3.86
CA TRP A 249 13.46 -1.42 -3.70
C TRP A 249 14.90 -0.96 -3.45
N LYS A 250 15.56 -0.37 -4.46
CA LYS A 250 17.02 -0.19 -4.48
C LYS A 250 17.59 0.58 -3.28
N TYR A 251 16.94 1.66 -2.85
CA TYR A 251 17.45 2.44 -1.72
C TYR A 251 16.62 2.12 -0.47
N PRO A 252 17.19 1.85 0.71
CA PRO A 252 18.59 1.57 1.00
C PRO A 252 18.97 0.08 0.80
N PHE A 253 18.05 -0.77 0.33
CA PHE A 253 18.23 -2.24 0.40
C PHE A 253 19.21 -2.83 -0.62
N ASP A 254 19.61 -2.06 -1.63
CA ASP A 254 20.36 -2.50 -2.81
C ASP A 254 19.59 -3.51 -3.69
N ARG A 255 20.25 -4.03 -4.72
CA ARG A 255 19.68 -4.91 -5.75
C ARG A 255 19.71 -6.39 -5.39
N GLU A 256 20.36 -6.75 -4.29
CA GLU A 256 20.57 -8.13 -3.83
C GLU A 256 19.64 -8.53 -2.67
N TYR A 257 18.70 -7.64 -2.33
CA TYR A 257 17.79 -7.81 -1.20
C TYR A 257 16.32 -7.85 -1.63
N SER A 258 15.70 -9.01 -1.53
CA SER A 258 14.26 -9.17 -1.76
C SER A 258 13.47 -8.89 -0.48
N LEU A 259 12.53 -7.96 -0.55
CA LEU A 259 11.66 -7.59 0.56
C LEU A 259 10.73 -8.75 0.98
N LYS A 260 10.41 -8.80 2.27
CA LYS A 260 9.47 -9.77 2.87
C LYS A 260 8.02 -9.39 2.57
N LYS A 261 7.70 -8.10 2.57
CA LYS A 261 6.39 -7.58 2.17
C LYS A 261 6.52 -6.31 1.35
N PHE A 262 5.60 -6.13 0.42
CA PHE A 262 5.45 -4.92 -0.39
C PHE A 262 3.97 -4.67 -0.63
N GLU A 263 3.49 -3.46 -0.38
CA GLU A 263 2.10 -3.09 -0.58
C GLU A 263 2.01 -1.72 -1.24
N MET A 264 1.21 -1.60 -2.30
CA MET A 264 0.86 -0.31 -2.91
C MET A 264 -0.58 0.06 -2.55
N LEU A 265 -0.75 1.32 -2.16
CA LEU A 265 -1.98 1.91 -1.65
C LEU A 265 -2.29 3.21 -2.38
N ILE A 266 -3.53 3.41 -2.82
CA ILE A 266 -3.99 4.63 -3.48
C ILE A 266 -5.07 5.34 -2.64
N PHE A 267 -5.01 6.67 -2.59
CA PHE A 267 -5.97 7.55 -1.91
C PHE A 267 -6.44 8.68 -2.82
#